data_AF-A0A5K0VI93-F1
#
_entry.id   AF-A0A5K0VI93-F1
#
_cell.length_a   1.000
_cell.length_b   1.000
_cell.length_c   1.000
_cell.angle_alpha   90.00
_cell.angle_beta   90.00
_cell.angle_gamma   90.00
#
_symmetry.space_group_name_H-M   'P 1'
#
loop_
_entity.id
_entity.type
_entity.pdbx_description
1 polymer ?
#
loop_
_entity_poly.entity_id
_entity_poly.type
_entity_poly.pdbx_seq_one_letter_code
_entity_poly.pdbx_strand_id
1 'polypeptide(L)'
;MDQKEEERGKMIPVFTVFKNGAHVKNIILSRAPVSEAERSQEDVIMMVGRHPDCDIVLEHPSISRYHLQLKINESSKKLWVTDQSS
;
A
#
# COMPACT_ATOMS: atom_id res chain seq x y z
N MET A 1 33.80 -19.12 6.57
CA MET A 1 32.47 -18.87 5.99
C MET A 1 31.69 -18.14 7.07
N ASP A 2 31.74 -16.81 6.99
CA ASP A 2 31.25 -15.92 8.05
C ASP A 2 29.73 -15.92 8.12
N GLN A 3 29.19 -16.38 9.24
CA GLN A 3 27.76 -16.39 9.59
C GLN A 3 27.19 -14.97 9.82
N LYS A 4 27.84 -13.92 9.31
CA LYS A 4 27.52 -12.51 9.56
C LYS A 4 26.73 -11.86 8.41
N GLU A 5 26.60 -12.52 7.27
CA GLU A 5 25.83 -12.03 6.12
C GLU A 5 24.33 -12.42 6.15
N GLU A 6 23.95 -13.39 6.97
CA GLU A 6 22.57 -13.91 7.04
C GLU A 6 21.62 -13.01 7.87
N GLU A 7 22.19 -12.08 8.65
CA GLU A 7 21.49 -11.04 9.41
C GLU A 7 21.57 -9.66 8.75
N ARG A 8 21.75 -9.57 7.42
CA ARG A 8 21.32 -8.37 6.68
C ARG A 8 19.79 -8.37 6.67
N GLY A 9 19.21 -8.04 7.83
CA GLY A 9 17.79 -8.16 8.16
C GLY A 9 16.93 -7.76 6.98
N LYS A 10 16.06 -8.66 6.54
CA LYS A 10 15.17 -8.46 5.40
C LYS A 10 14.47 -7.12 5.56
N MET A 11 14.89 -6.13 4.78
CA MET A 11 14.31 -4.79 4.82
C MET A 11 12.85 -4.91 4.42
N ILE A 12 11.95 -4.64 5.36
CA ILE A 12 10.52 -4.65 5.08
C ILE A 12 10.23 -3.39 4.27
N PRO A 13 9.72 -3.52 3.03
CA PRO A 13 9.35 -2.35 2.25
C PRO A 13 8.14 -1.66 2.90
N VAL A 14 8.30 -0.37 3.20
CA VAL A 14 7.28 0.47 3.83
C VAL A 14 7.08 1.73 2.99
N PHE A 15 5.81 2.06 2.72
CA PHE A 15 5.43 3.40 2.26
C PHE A 15 5.03 4.25 3.45
N THR A 16 5.83 5.28 3.71
CA THR A 16 5.51 6.29 4.71
C THR A 16 4.70 7.41 4.08
N VAL A 17 3.53 7.67 4.62
CA VAL A 17 2.65 8.75 4.19
C VAL A 17 2.94 9.99 5.02
N PHE A 18 3.27 11.07 4.33
CA PHE A 18 3.41 12.40 4.92
C PHE A 18 2.35 13.35 4.37
N LYS A 19 1.84 14.24 5.21
CA LYS A 19 0.96 15.34 4.80
C LYS A 19 1.39 16.61 5.51
N ASN A 20 1.70 17.65 4.75
CA ASN A 20 2.18 18.94 5.27
C ASN A 20 3.36 18.80 6.26
N GLY A 21 4.27 17.87 5.99
CA GLY A 21 5.42 17.55 6.86
C GLY A 21 5.11 16.67 8.07
N ALA A 22 3.83 16.39 8.37
CA ALA A 22 3.44 15.47 9.43
C ALA A 22 3.43 14.01 8.94
N HIS A 23 3.95 13.10 9.76
CA HIS A 23 3.79 11.66 9.58
C HIS A 23 2.33 11.27 9.80
N VAL A 24 1.74 10.56 8.84
CA VAL A 24 0.33 10.12 8.91
C VAL A 24 0.25 8.62 9.13
N LYS A 25 0.95 7.81 8.32
CA LYS A 25 0.84 6.35 8.38
C LYS A 25 2.03 5.66 7.73
N ASN A 26 2.41 4.50 8.27
CA ASN A 26 3.30 3.56 7.60
C ASN A 26 2.46 2.43 7.00
N ILE A 27 2.62 2.18 5.71
CA ILE A 27 1.94 1.12 4.97
C ILE A 27 2.99 0.07 4.63
N ILE A 28 2.86 -1.12 5.20
CA ILE A 28 3.77 -2.24 4.94
C ILE A 28 3.36 -2.92 3.63
N LEU A 29 4.32 -3.13 2.74
CA LEU A 29 4.10 -3.88 1.51
C LEU A 29 4.44 -5.34 1.75
N SER A 30 3.45 -6.13 2.16
CA SER A 30 3.58 -7.57 2.28
C SER A 30 2.83 -8.27 1.14
N ARG A 31 3.49 -9.17 0.43
CA ARG A 31 2.79 -10.13 -0.42
C ARG A 31 2.04 -11.10 0.50
N ALA A 32 0.70 -11.10 0.43
CA ALA A 32 -0.10 -12.06 1.19
C ALA A 32 0.31 -13.50 0.80
N PRO A 33 0.41 -14.43 1.77
CA PRO A 33 0.73 -15.83 1.53
C PRO A 33 -0.51 -16.55 0.96
N VAL A 34 -1.02 -16.09 -0.18
CA VAL A 34 -2.07 -16.79 -0.93
C VAL A 34 -1.41 -17.83 -1.82
N SER A 35 -2.01 -19.02 -1.89
CA SER A 35 -1.56 -20.07 -2.79
C SER A 35 -1.62 -19.56 -4.24
N GLU A 36 -0.67 -19.95 -5.09
CA GLU A 36 -0.65 -19.49 -6.49
C GLU A 36 -1.90 -19.88 -7.28
N ALA A 37 -2.59 -20.93 -6.83
CA ALA A 37 -3.86 -21.40 -7.40
C ALA A 37 -5.06 -20.50 -7.05
N GLU A 38 -5.00 -19.73 -5.96
CA GLU A 38 -6.08 -18.83 -5.51
C GLU A 38 -5.82 -17.36 -5.90
N ARG A 39 -4.72 -17.08 -6.60
CA ARG A 39 -4.45 -15.74 -7.11
C ARG A 39 -5.41 -15.45 -8.26
N SER A 40 -6.43 -14.64 -7.99
CA SER A 40 -7.25 -14.03 -9.04
C SER A 40 -6.34 -13.27 -10.01
N GLN A 41 -6.55 -13.45 -11.31
CA GLN A 41 -5.88 -12.63 -12.34
C GLN A 41 -6.49 -11.23 -12.47
N GLU A 42 -7.50 -10.93 -11.65
CA GLU A 42 -8.19 -9.65 -11.64
C GLU A 42 -7.37 -8.56 -10.96
N ASP A 43 -7.62 -7.33 -11.40
CA ASP A 43 -7.01 -6.16 -10.81
C ASP A 43 -7.55 -5.93 -9.40
N VAL A 44 -6.66 -5.75 -8.43
CA VAL A 44 -7.03 -5.35 -7.08
C VAL A 44 -7.21 -3.84 -7.05
N ILE A 45 -8.40 -3.38 -6.67
CA ILE A 45 -8.71 -1.95 -6.51
C ILE A 45 -8.75 -1.65 -5.01
N MET A 46 -8.04 -0.62 -4.58
CA MET A 46 -8.04 -0.14 -3.19
C MET A 46 -8.29 1.37 -3.15
N MET A 47 -9.16 1.80 -2.26
CA MET A 47 -9.44 3.19 -1.96
C MET A 47 -8.57 3.69 -0.80
N VAL A 48 -8.03 4.90 -0.94
CA VAL A 48 -7.21 5.55 0.07
C VAL A 48 -7.80 6.91 0.40
N GLY A 49 -8.03 7.18 1.68
CA GLY A 49 -8.67 8.43 2.11
C GLY A 49 -8.90 8.48 3.61
N ARG A 50 -9.49 9.57 4.12
CA ARG A 50 -9.78 9.72 5.55
C ARG A 50 -11.06 9.01 6.01
N HIS A 51 -11.90 8.56 5.09
CA HIS A 51 -13.16 7.91 5.45
C HIS A 51 -12.91 6.49 5.96
N PRO A 52 -13.63 6.00 6.99
CA PRO A 52 -13.49 4.63 7.49
C PRO A 52 -13.78 3.55 6.44
N ASP A 53 -14.55 3.87 5.40
CA ASP A 53 -14.88 2.93 4.32
C ASP A 53 -13.75 2.75 3.29
N CYS A 54 -12.59 3.41 3.46
CA CYS A 54 -11.43 3.21 2.60
C CYS A 54 -10.64 1.96 3.00
N ASP A 55 -10.09 1.22 2.03
CA ASP A 55 -9.18 0.10 2.29
C ASP A 55 -7.92 0.54 3.05
N ILE A 56 -7.42 1.73 2.73
CA ILE A 56 -6.33 2.38 3.46
C ILE A 56 -6.84 3.70 4.05
N VAL A 57 -7.21 3.65 5.32
CA VAL A 57 -7.64 4.84 6.06
C VAL A 57 -6.44 5.68 6.49
N LEU A 58 -6.46 6.95 6.13
CA LEU A 58 -5.51 7.99 6.51
C LEU A 58 -6.23 9.05 7.36
N GLU A 59 -6.26 8.85 8.67
CA GLU A 59 -6.99 9.70 9.63
C GLU A 59 -6.34 11.08 9.80
N HIS A 60 -6.56 11.96 8.82
CA HIS A 60 -6.07 13.33 8.86
C HIS A 60 -7.09 14.32 8.27
N PRO A 61 -7.43 15.44 8.94
CA PRO A 61 -8.47 16.37 8.48
C PRO A 61 -8.25 16.96 7.09
N SER A 62 -6.99 17.15 6.69
CA SER A 62 -6.63 17.73 5.38
C SER A 62 -6.57 16.72 4.23
N ILE A 63 -6.93 15.45 4.47
CA ILE A 63 -7.01 14.41 3.43
C ILE A 63 -8.47 14.25 3.04
N SER A 64 -8.75 14.14 1.74
CA SER A 64 -10.12 13.97 1.23
C SER A 64 -10.73 12.66 1.76
N ARG A 65 -12.07 12.60 1.84
CA ARG A 65 -12.77 11.37 2.26
C ARG A 65 -12.36 10.18 1.39
N TYR A 66 -12.32 10.40 0.09
CA TYR A 66 -11.80 9.50 -0.94
C TYR A 66 -10.73 10.29 -1.69
N HIS A 67 -9.46 10.04 -1.40
CA HIS A 67 -8.37 10.90 -1.88
C HIS A 67 -7.74 10.36 -3.16
N LEU A 68 -7.47 9.05 -3.20
CA LEU A 68 -6.97 8.39 -4.40
C LEU A 68 -7.42 6.94 -4.44
N GLN A 69 -7.45 6.39 -5.64
CA GLN A 69 -7.66 4.97 -5.90
C GLN A 69 -6.35 4.36 -6.40
N LEU A 70 -6.00 3.21 -5.84
CA LEU A 70 -4.93 2.35 -6.31
C LEU A 70 -5.54 1.20 -7.10
N LYS A 71 -4.97 0.91 -8.26
CA LYS A 71 -5.28 -0.28 -9.04
C LYS A 71 -4.01 -1.08 -9.23
N ILE A 72 -4.00 -2.33 -8.80
CA ILE A 72 -2.84 -3.23 -8.85
C ILE A 72 -3.15 -4.36 -9.81
N ASN A 73 -2.36 -4.49 -10.86
CA ASN A 73 -2.39 -5.68 -11.71
C ASN A 73 -1.22 -6.59 -11.29
N GLU A 74 -1.55 -7.68 -10.60
CA GLU A 74 -0.56 -8.61 -10.08
C GLU A 74 0.19 -9.38 -11.18
N SER A 75 -0.45 -9.59 -12.34
CA SER A 75 0.14 -10.31 -13.48
C SER A 75 1.28 -9.50 -14.13
N SER A 76 1.01 -8.23 -14.42
CA SER A 76 1.95 -7.31 -15.08
C SER A 76 2.83 -6.51 -14.12
N LYS A 77 2.63 -6.67 -12.80
CA LYS A 77 3.33 -5.92 -11.74
C LYS A 77 3.22 -4.40 -11.93
N LYS A 78 2.07 -3.94 -12.39
CA LYS A 78 1.77 -2.50 -12.58
C LYS A 78 0.87 -1.99 -11.47
N LEU A 79 1.18 -0.77 -11.01
CA LEU A 79 0.36 0.01 -10.08
C LEU A 79 -0.10 1.27 -10.83
N TRP A 80 -1.41 1.49 -10.89
CA TRP A 80 -1.99 2.76 -11.30
C TRP A 80 -2.49 3.51 -10.09
N VAL A 81 -2.32 4.83 -10.12
CA VAL A 81 -2.81 5.75 -9.11
C VAL A 81 -3.74 6.73 -9.81
N THR A 82 -4.97 6.84 -9.32
CA THR A 82 -5.95 7.80 -9.81
C THR A 82 -6.29 8.75 -8.68
N ASP A 83 -6.07 10.05 -8.92
CA ASP A 83 -6.54 11.09 -8.01
C ASP A 83 -8.07 11.13 -8.03
N GLN A 84 -8.66 11.06 -6.84
CA GLN A 84 -10.12 11.12 -6.63
C GLN A 84 -10.50 12.37 -5.83
N SER A 85 -9.53 13.27 -5.57
CA SER A 85 -9.81 14.49 -4.87
C SER A 85 -10.77 15.37 -5.66
N SER A 86 -11.77 15.89 -4.96
CA SER A 86 -12.71 16.91 -5.43
C SER A 86 -12.41 18.23 -4.74
#